data_AF-A0A7L6N216-F1
#
_entry.id   AF-A0A7L6N216-F1
#
_cell.length_a   1.000
_cell.length_b   1.000
_cell.length_c   1.000
_cell.angle_alpha   90.00
_cell.angle_beta   90.00
_cell.angle_gamma   90.00
#
_symmetry.space_group_name_H-M   'P 1'
#
loop_
_entity.id
_entity.type
_entity.pdbx_description
1 polymer ?
#
loop_
_entity_poly.entity_id
_entity_poly.type
_entity_poly.pdbx_seq_one_letter_code
_entity_poly.pdbx_strand_id
1 'polypeptide(L)'
;MKKLGLFFIILIITFTLVSCSGLDTVQERLESEGYSMEKLSEEDLEKYFPNMDEDMKFKNLYMVYDPEDEYVGLIYEFSSERALKNVFDDINAKEEDYEQYVYKNLYIQSSTEELRLIFKGE
;
A
#
# COMPACT_ATOMS: atom_id res chain seq x y z
N MET A 1 -10.38 46.69 7.16
CA MET A 1 -10.02 45.43 7.86
C MET A 1 -10.27 44.26 6.93
N LYS A 2 -9.29 43.83 6.14
CA LYS A 2 -9.39 42.69 5.21
C LYS A 2 -8.04 41.97 5.10
N LYS A 3 -7.50 41.50 6.21
CA LYS A 3 -6.23 40.72 6.27
C LYS A 3 -6.24 39.70 7.42
N LEU A 4 -7.37 39.04 7.69
CA LEU A 4 -7.44 38.00 8.72
C LEU A 4 -7.85 36.61 8.18
N GLY A 5 -8.28 36.51 6.91
CA GLY A 5 -8.64 35.23 6.28
C GLY A 5 -7.46 34.48 5.64
N LEU A 6 -6.36 35.18 5.32
CA LEU A 6 -5.23 34.56 4.63
C LEU A 6 -4.33 33.75 5.58
N PHE A 7 -4.32 34.09 6.87
CA PHE A 7 -3.53 33.36 7.88
C PHE A 7 -4.12 31.98 8.21
N PHE A 8 -5.44 31.79 8.06
CA PHE A 8 -6.09 30.50 8.30
C PHE A 8 -5.90 29.51 7.14
N ILE A 9 -5.79 29.99 5.90
CA ILE A 9 -5.56 29.12 4.74
C ILE A 9 -4.12 28.59 4.72
N ILE A 10 -3.15 29.39 5.18
CA ILE A 10 -1.74 28.96 5.29
C ILE A 10 -1.55 27.95 6.44
N LEU A 11 -2.41 27.95 7.46
CA LEU A 11 -2.38 26.97 8.55
C LEU A 11 -3.09 25.65 8.20
N ILE A 12 -3.95 25.65 7.16
CA ILE A 12 -4.56 24.44 6.55
C ILE A 12 -3.61 23.81 5.52
N ILE A 13 -2.56 24.53 5.12
CA ILE A 13 -1.28 23.91 4.71
C ILE A 13 -0.56 23.44 5.98
N THR A 14 -1.30 22.71 6.82
CA THR A 14 -0.79 21.62 7.62
C THR A 14 0.21 20.90 6.72
N PHE A 15 1.52 20.91 6.98
CA PHE A 15 2.07 20.35 8.21
C PHE A 15 1.34 19.04 8.61
N THR A 16 0.84 18.29 7.62
CA THR A 16 0.97 16.83 7.58
C THR A 16 2.47 16.57 7.41
N LEU A 17 3.31 16.90 8.40
CA LEU A 17 3.84 15.87 9.29
C LEU A 17 3.81 14.53 8.58
N VAL A 18 4.78 14.45 7.68
CA VAL A 18 5.18 13.35 6.81
C VAL A 18 5.46 12.15 7.70
N SER A 19 4.40 11.50 8.19
CA SER A 19 4.47 10.08 8.43
C SER A 19 4.31 9.48 7.04
N CYS A 20 5.41 9.41 6.30
CA CYS A 20 5.45 8.80 4.98
C CYS A 20 5.19 7.31 5.20
N SER A 21 3.92 6.91 5.13
CA SER A 21 3.54 5.52 5.27
C SER A 21 4.16 4.75 4.11
N GLY A 22 4.36 3.43 4.27
CA GLY A 22 4.85 2.63 3.15
C GLY A 22 3.98 2.77 1.90
N LEU A 23 2.67 2.90 2.11
CA LEU A 23 1.69 3.04 1.05
C LEU A 23 1.86 4.34 0.27
N ASP A 24 1.96 5.49 0.96
CA ASP A 24 2.11 6.78 0.27
C ASP A 24 3.36 6.79 -0.62
N THR A 25 4.47 6.24 -0.12
CA THR A 25 5.71 6.12 -0.90
C THR A 25 5.53 5.24 -2.14
N VAL A 26 4.88 4.08 -1.99
CA VAL A 26 4.65 3.15 -3.09
C VAL A 26 3.69 3.73 -4.11
N GLN A 27 2.61 4.37 -3.67
CA GLN A 27 1.62 4.99 -4.53
C GLN A 27 2.25 6.12 -5.36
N GLU A 28 3.05 7.00 -4.75
CA GLU A 28 3.74 8.08 -5.47
C GLU A 28 4.67 7.55 -6.58
N ARG A 29 5.40 6.46 -6.31
CA ARG A 29 6.27 5.82 -7.32
C ARG A 29 5.46 5.27 -8.48
N LEU A 30 4.40 4.50 -8.17
CA LEU A 30 3.54 3.90 -9.18
C LEU A 30 2.88 4.97 -10.06
N GLU A 31 2.29 6.00 -9.44
CA GLU A 31 1.67 7.11 -10.17
C GLU A 31 2.68 7.88 -11.03
N SER A 32 3.94 8.01 -10.60
CA SER A 32 4.99 8.67 -11.38
C SER A 32 5.35 7.92 -12.67
N GLU A 33 5.15 6.60 -12.68
CA GLU A 33 5.36 5.72 -13.85
C GLU A 33 4.07 5.48 -14.64
N GLY A 34 2.96 6.16 -14.26
CA GLY A 34 1.67 6.09 -14.96
C GLY A 34 0.75 4.95 -14.53
N TYR A 35 1.12 4.19 -13.50
CA TYR A 35 0.25 3.18 -12.90
C TYR A 35 -0.83 3.84 -12.03
N SER A 36 -1.94 3.13 -11.82
CA SER A 36 -3.00 3.56 -10.91
C SER A 36 -3.31 2.49 -9.86
N MET A 37 -3.85 2.93 -8.72
CA MET A 37 -4.23 2.06 -7.61
C MET A 37 -5.68 2.28 -7.21
N GLU A 38 -6.42 1.19 -7.01
CA GLU A 38 -7.79 1.22 -6.51
C GLU A 38 -7.89 0.41 -5.23
N LYS A 39 -8.35 1.06 -4.15
CA LYS A 39 -8.59 0.39 -2.87
C LYS A 39 -9.89 -0.42 -2.94
N LEU A 40 -9.83 -1.70 -2.57
CA LEU A 40 -11.05 -2.51 -2.42
C LEU A 40 -11.89 -2.00 -1.24
N SER A 41 -13.21 -2.09 -1.40
CA SER A 41 -14.15 -1.79 -0.32
C SER A 41 -14.06 -2.84 0.79
N GLU A 42 -14.44 -2.47 2.01
CA GLU A 42 -14.51 -3.43 3.13
C GLU A 42 -15.45 -4.61 2.81
N GLU A 43 -16.57 -4.35 2.13
CA GLU A 43 -17.50 -5.39 1.69
C GLU A 43 -16.85 -6.38 0.71
N ASP A 44 -16.05 -5.88 -0.24
CA ASP A 44 -15.29 -6.74 -1.16
C ASP A 44 -14.22 -7.53 -0.41
N LEU A 45 -13.53 -6.91 0.55
CA LEU A 45 -12.53 -7.58 1.37
C LEU A 45 -13.13 -8.72 2.20
N GLU A 46 -14.28 -8.51 2.85
CA GLU A 46 -15.01 -9.54 3.59
C GLU A 46 -15.45 -10.68 2.66
N LYS A 47 -15.83 -10.38 1.42
CA LYS A 47 -16.19 -11.39 0.42
C LYS A 47 -15.00 -12.26 0.00
N TYR A 48 -13.82 -11.67 -0.19
CA TYR A 48 -12.61 -12.40 -0.58
C TYR A 48 -11.92 -13.09 0.60
N PHE A 49 -12.06 -12.54 1.80
CA PHE A 49 -11.43 -13.05 3.02
C PHE A 49 -12.43 -13.03 4.20
N PRO A 50 -13.45 -13.90 4.17
CA PRO A 50 -14.53 -13.92 5.16
C PRO A 50 -14.07 -14.27 6.58
N ASN A 51 -12.85 -14.78 6.73
CA ASN A 51 -12.20 -15.08 8.00
C ASN A 51 -10.86 -14.35 8.08
N MET A 52 -10.78 -13.07 7.69
CA MET A 52 -9.66 -12.22 8.08
C MET A 52 -9.59 -12.25 9.59
N ASP A 53 -8.77 -13.15 10.11
CA ASP A 53 -8.57 -13.33 11.54
C ASP A 53 -8.21 -11.96 12.12
N GLU A 54 -8.74 -11.63 13.29
CA GLU A 54 -8.27 -10.45 14.05
C GLU A 54 -6.74 -10.52 14.27
N ASP A 55 -6.17 -11.73 14.17
CA ASP A 55 -4.74 -12.02 14.25
C ASP A 55 -3.94 -11.74 12.97
N MET A 56 -4.54 -11.78 11.77
CA MET A 56 -3.83 -11.49 10.52
C MET A 56 -3.47 -10.00 10.40
N LYS A 57 -4.19 -9.14 11.14
CA LYS A 57 -3.99 -7.68 11.18
C LYS A 57 -3.83 -7.07 9.78
N PHE A 58 -4.57 -7.59 8.82
CA PHE A 58 -4.67 -7.03 7.49
C PHE A 58 -5.48 -5.73 7.55
N LYS A 59 -5.09 -4.71 6.78
CA LYS A 59 -5.72 -3.39 6.82
C LYS A 59 -6.47 -3.08 5.54
N ASN A 60 -5.81 -3.15 4.39
CA ASN A 60 -6.38 -2.75 3.10
C ASN A 60 -5.79 -3.56 1.94
N LEU A 61 -6.58 -3.78 0.87
CA LEU A 61 -6.11 -4.33 -0.41
C LEU A 61 -6.24 -3.28 -1.49
N TYR A 62 -5.28 -3.24 -2.40
CA TYR A 62 -5.27 -2.36 -3.55
C TYR A 62 -5.08 -3.17 -4.83
N MET A 63 -5.94 -2.95 -5.82
CA MET A 63 -5.69 -3.36 -7.20
C MET A 63 -4.76 -2.36 -7.86
N VAL A 64 -3.83 -2.86 -8.66
CA VAL A 64 -2.89 -2.04 -9.43
C VAL A 64 -3.17 -2.25 -10.91
N TYR A 65 -3.29 -1.15 -11.64
CA TYR A 65 -3.47 -1.12 -13.08
C TYR A 65 -2.29 -0.41 -13.74
N ASP A 66 -1.90 -0.88 -14.92
CA ASP A 66 -0.85 -0.28 -15.72
C ASP A 66 -1.35 0.97 -16.47
N PRO A 67 -0.47 1.67 -17.22
CA PRO A 67 -0.87 2.87 -17.98
C PRO A 67 -1.88 2.62 -19.10
N GLU A 68 -2.16 1.37 -19.46
CA GLU A 68 -3.17 0.96 -20.44
C GLU A 68 -4.49 0.53 -19.77
N ASP A 69 -4.63 0.77 -18.46
CA ASP A 69 -5.75 0.37 -17.60
C ASP A 69 -5.91 -1.17 -17.47
N GLU A 70 -4.85 -1.95 -17.73
CA GLU A 70 -4.87 -3.39 -17.51
C GLU A 70 -4.49 -3.75 -16.08
N TYR A 71 -5.22 -4.70 -15.47
CA TYR A 71 -4.92 -5.20 -14.13
C TYR A 71 -3.61 -6.00 -14.12
N VAL A 72 -2.67 -5.61 -13.26
CA VAL A 72 -1.31 -6.18 -13.21
C VAL A 72 -0.90 -6.75 -11.85
N GLY A 73 -1.60 -6.39 -10.77
CA GLY A 73 -1.28 -6.94 -9.45
C GLY A 73 -2.13 -6.43 -8.29
N LEU A 74 -1.78 -6.92 -7.10
CA LEU A 74 -2.37 -6.53 -5.82
C LEU A 74 -1.29 -6.05 -4.85
N ILE A 75 -1.61 -5.03 -4.06
CA ILE A 75 -0.82 -4.63 -2.90
C ILE A 75 -1.65 -4.84 -1.64
N TYR A 76 -1.06 -5.60 -0.72
CA TYR A 76 -1.61 -5.91 0.60
C TYR A 76 -0.98 -4.96 1.62
N GLU A 77 -1.80 -4.18 2.33
CA GLU A 77 -1.36 -3.37 3.46
C GLU A 77 -1.69 -4.09 4.77
N PHE A 78 -0.66 -4.44 5.54
CA PHE A 78 -0.79 -4.99 6.88
C PHE A 78 -0.73 -3.88 7.93
N SER A 79 -1.25 -4.11 9.13
CA SER A 79 -1.26 -3.11 10.21
C SER A 79 0.15 -2.74 10.68
N SER A 80 1.15 -3.60 10.42
CA SER A 80 2.55 -3.43 10.81
C SER A 80 3.45 -4.43 10.08
N GLU A 81 4.75 -4.17 10.04
CA GLU A 81 5.76 -5.11 9.52
C GLU A 81 5.73 -6.44 10.28
N ARG A 82 5.46 -6.40 11.59
CA ARG A 82 5.32 -7.61 12.42
C ARG A 82 4.12 -8.45 12.02
N ALA A 83 3.00 -7.82 11.67
CA ALA A 83 1.81 -8.53 11.19
C ALA A 83 2.10 -9.27 9.89
N LEU A 84 2.74 -8.58 8.94
CA LEU A 84 3.18 -9.19 7.68
C LEU A 84 4.13 -10.37 7.94
N LYS A 85 5.13 -10.18 8.81
CA LYS A 85 6.09 -11.23 9.15
C LYS A 85 5.41 -12.45 9.77
N ASN A 86 4.44 -12.25 10.67
CA ASN A 86 3.71 -13.36 11.28
C ASN A 86 3.01 -14.24 10.22
N VAL A 87 2.44 -13.64 9.16
CA VAL A 87 1.81 -14.40 8.07
C VAL A 87 2.82 -15.32 7.37
N PHE A 88 4.03 -14.82 7.10
CA PHE A 88 5.09 -15.64 6.50
C PHE A 88 5.65 -16.69 7.45
N ASP A 89 5.78 -16.36 8.74
CA ASP A 89 6.20 -17.30 9.78
C ASP A 89 5.20 -18.47 9.90
N ASP A 90 3.88 -18.19 9.85
CA ASP A 90 2.82 -19.20 9.97
C ASP A 90 2.83 -20.23 8.82
N ILE A 91 3.23 -19.79 7.62
CA ILE A 91 3.40 -20.67 6.46
C ILE A 91 4.82 -21.25 6.35
N ASN A 92 5.69 -21.01 7.33
CA ASN A 92 7.10 -21.40 7.32
C ASN A 92 7.87 -20.91 6.08
N ALA A 93 7.51 -19.75 5.54
CA ALA A 93 8.25 -19.13 4.45
C ALA A 93 9.54 -18.52 4.97
N LYS A 94 10.64 -18.66 4.23
CA LYS A 94 11.89 -17.98 4.58
C LYS A 94 11.88 -16.57 4.02
N GLU A 95 12.57 -15.66 4.70
CA GLU A 95 12.66 -14.25 4.29
C GLU A 95 13.22 -14.08 2.87
N GLU A 96 14.25 -14.87 2.51
CA GLU A 96 14.84 -14.90 1.16
C GLU A 96 13.82 -15.23 0.05
N ASP A 97 12.74 -15.93 0.38
CA ASP A 97 11.73 -16.33 -0.60
C ASP A 97 10.74 -15.18 -0.90
N TYR A 98 10.57 -14.23 0.02
CA TYR A 98 9.54 -13.19 -0.08
C TYR A 98 10.04 -11.73 -0.05
N GLU A 99 11.31 -11.47 0.31
CA GLU A 99 11.83 -10.12 0.53
C GLU A 99 11.70 -9.17 -0.69
N GLN A 100 11.76 -9.73 -1.90
CA GLN A 100 11.59 -8.99 -3.15
C GLN A 100 10.16 -8.50 -3.38
N TYR A 101 9.19 -9.05 -2.64
CA TYR A 101 7.78 -8.69 -2.71
C TYR A 101 7.36 -7.78 -1.54
N VAL A 102 8.28 -7.39 -0.65
CA VAL A 102 7.96 -6.68 0.58
C VAL A 102 8.60 -5.29 0.63
N TYR A 103 7.80 -4.30 1.02
CA TYR A 103 8.27 -2.95 1.34
C TYR A 103 7.57 -2.45 2.61
N LYS A 104 8.32 -2.34 3.71
CA LYS A 104 7.76 -2.09 5.05
C LYS A 104 6.64 -3.10 5.37
N ASN A 105 5.45 -2.62 5.72
CA ASN A 105 4.26 -3.41 6.04
C ASN A 105 3.42 -3.77 4.80
N LEU A 106 3.97 -3.61 3.59
CA LEU A 106 3.30 -3.92 2.34
C LEU A 106 3.86 -5.19 1.72
N TYR A 107 2.98 -5.95 1.08
CA TYR A 107 3.33 -7.07 0.22
C TYR A 107 2.70 -6.91 -1.16
N ILE A 108 3.46 -7.15 -2.23
CA ILE A 108 2.98 -7.09 -3.60
C ILE A 108 2.85 -8.49 -4.20
N GLN A 109 1.69 -8.77 -4.76
CA GLN A 109 1.47 -9.91 -5.65
C GLN A 109 1.34 -9.36 -7.07
N SER A 110 2.38 -9.53 -7.88
CA SER A 110 2.45 -9.00 -9.24
C SER A 110 2.76 -10.12 -10.24
N SER A 111 2.21 -9.99 -11.45
CA SER A 111 2.56 -10.81 -12.61
C SER A 111 3.81 -10.31 -13.35
N THR A 112 4.23 -9.07 -13.12
CA THR A 112 5.35 -8.43 -13.81
C THR A 112 6.50 -8.10 -12.86
N GLU A 113 7.74 -8.21 -13.37
CA GLU A 113 8.95 -7.81 -12.64
C GLU A 113 9.05 -6.30 -12.50
N GLU A 114 8.71 -5.55 -13.55
CA GLU A 114 8.69 -4.09 -13.57
C GLU A 114 7.90 -3.50 -12.40
N LEU A 115 6.67 -3.97 -12.18
CA LEU A 115 5.84 -3.50 -11.08
C LEU A 115 6.48 -3.77 -9.71
N ARG A 116 7.21 -4.88 -9.55
CA ARG A 116 7.92 -5.16 -8.29
C ARG A 116 9.10 -4.21 -8.08
N LEU A 117 9.84 -3.89 -9.14
CA LEU A 117 10.97 -2.96 -9.07
C LEU A 117 10.48 -1.56 -8.68
N ILE A 118 9.42 -1.05 -9.33
CA ILE A 118 8.80 0.24 -8.98
C ILE A 118 8.31 0.24 -7.53
N PHE A 119 7.63 -0.84 -7.11
CA PHE A 119 7.19 -1.02 -5.74
C PHE A 119 8.34 -0.93 -4.73
N LYS A 120 9.47 -1.58 -4.99
CA LYS A 120 10.68 -1.50 -4.16
C LYS A 120 11.41 -0.16 -4.27
N GLY A 121 11.22 0.56 -5.37
CA GLY A 121 11.95 1.79 -5.72
C GLY A 121 13.36 1.48 -6.21
N GLU A 122 13.47 0.44 -7.03
CA GLU A 122 14.70 -0.09 -7.63
C GLU A 122 14.73 0.13 -9.15
#